data_AF-A0A183NN93-F1
#
_entry.id   AF-A0A183NN93-F1
#
_cell.length_a   1.000
_cell.length_b   1.000
_cell.length_c   1.000
_cell.angle_alpha   90.00
_cell.angle_beta   90.00
_cell.angle_gamma   90.00
#
_symmetry.space_group_name_H-M   'P 1'
#
loop_
_entity.id
_entity.type
_entity.pdbx_description
1 polymer ?
#
loop_
_entity_poly.entity_id
_entity_poly.type
_entity_poly.pdbx_seq_one_letter_code
_entity_poly.pdbx_strand_id
1 'polypeptide(L)'
;MRNLNLSSCGGLWLEGHNARHISLDDCSNNITVSFERSIKVISSTGINTYHAQGTQQEIHSCFAISPPVYLVASSNEIFLWHLLNHQIYEKLDLNTELKAMRISPDLSKTVVITGDGFIHILSSTLEIISNFSLYEEGFGSALPVSLGWGKKETQFHGSEGKEAALAKPVWIRVHLLAYELFIVLFGFVGFLESL
;
A
#
# COMPACT_ATOMS: atom_id res chain seq x y z
N MET A 1 17.37 -8.00 24.30
CA MET A 1 17.80 -8.77 23.10
C MET A 1 17.60 -10.26 23.38
N ARG A 2 16.75 -10.95 22.63
CA ARG A 2 16.60 -12.41 22.74
C ARG A 2 17.67 -13.06 21.85
N ASN A 3 18.56 -13.86 22.43
CA ASN A 3 19.51 -14.66 21.65
C ASN A 3 18.73 -15.74 20.88
N LEU A 4 18.61 -15.58 19.57
CA LEU A 4 18.03 -16.58 18.68
C LEU A 4 19.14 -17.55 18.27
N ASN A 5 19.09 -18.79 18.79
CA ASN A 5 19.96 -19.87 18.34
C ASN A 5 19.27 -20.62 17.20
N LEU A 6 19.88 -20.57 16.01
CA LEU A 6 19.42 -21.32 14.84
C LEU A 6 19.82 -22.80 15.02
N SER A 7 18.85 -23.68 15.29
CA SER A 7 19.09 -25.08 15.69
C SER A 7 19.29 -26.05 14.52
N SER A 8 18.70 -25.79 13.35
CA SER A 8 19.02 -26.45 12.07
C SER A 8 18.33 -25.71 10.92
N CYS A 9 18.97 -25.63 9.76
CA CYS A 9 18.39 -25.05 8.55
C CYS A 9 18.34 -26.13 7.46
N GLY A 10 17.14 -26.62 7.16
CA GLY A 10 16.88 -27.37 5.94
C GLY A 10 16.62 -26.38 4.80
N GLY A 11 17.36 -26.50 3.70
CA GLY A 11 17.13 -25.68 2.51
C GLY A 11 16.01 -26.26 1.66
N LEU A 12 15.01 -25.45 1.33
CA LEU A 12 13.93 -25.81 0.42
C LEU A 12 13.94 -24.81 -0.75
N TRP A 13 14.10 -25.32 -1.97
CA TRP A 13 14.18 -24.48 -3.17
C TRP A 13 12.79 -24.22 -3.74
N LEU A 14 12.47 -22.94 -3.96
CA LEU A 14 11.25 -22.52 -4.65
C LEU A 14 11.58 -22.25 -6.12
N GLU A 15 11.19 -23.15 -7.00
CA GLU A 15 11.26 -22.87 -8.44
C GLU A 15 10.20 -21.81 -8.81
N GLY A 16 10.57 -20.79 -9.57
CA GLY A 16 9.61 -19.79 -10.02
C GLY A 16 10.28 -18.60 -10.67
N HIS A 17 9.59 -18.00 -11.63
CA HIS A 17 10.05 -16.80 -12.32
C HIS A 17 9.36 -15.58 -11.72
N ASN A 18 10.16 -14.58 -11.34
CA ASN A 18 9.73 -13.28 -10.85
C ASN A 18 8.75 -13.34 -9.65
N ALA A 19 9.30 -13.52 -8.45
CA ALA A 19 8.53 -13.38 -7.22
C ALA A 19 8.16 -11.90 -7.01
N ARG A 20 6.86 -11.61 -6.88
CA ARG A 20 6.35 -10.23 -6.81
C ARG A 20 5.89 -9.82 -5.42
N HIS A 21 5.42 -10.78 -4.64
CA HIS A 21 4.89 -10.53 -3.31
C HIS A 21 5.11 -11.72 -2.37
N ILE A 22 5.27 -11.43 -1.09
CA ILE A 22 5.33 -12.42 -0.02
C ILE A 22 4.41 -11.96 1.11
N SER A 23 3.60 -12.88 1.61
CA SER A 23 2.74 -12.67 2.77
C SER A 23 2.89 -13.84 3.74
N LEU A 24 2.72 -13.54 5.02
CA LEU A 24 2.59 -14.53 6.08
C LEU A 24 1.14 -14.46 6.54
N ASP A 25 0.53 -15.61 6.76
CA ASP A 25 -0.80 -15.66 7.35
C ASP A 25 -0.71 -15.93 8.86
N ASP A 26 -1.51 -15.19 9.63
CA ASP A 26 -1.45 -15.24 11.10
C ASP A 26 -2.05 -16.53 11.68
N CYS A 27 -2.97 -17.17 10.96
CA CYS A 27 -3.76 -18.29 11.48
C CYS A 27 -3.08 -19.65 11.33
N SER A 28 -2.38 -19.86 10.22
CA SER A 28 -1.81 -21.15 9.80
C SER A 28 -0.28 -21.12 9.67
N ASN A 29 0.36 -19.96 9.88
CA ASN A 29 1.81 -19.76 9.78
C ASN A 29 2.39 -20.22 8.43
N ASN A 30 1.56 -20.23 7.39
CA ASN A 30 2.03 -20.53 6.05
C ASN A 30 2.58 -19.26 5.42
N ILE A 31 3.69 -19.43 4.71
CA ILE A 31 4.27 -18.36 3.92
C ILE A 31 3.69 -18.48 2.52
N THR A 32 3.06 -17.42 2.04
CA THR A 32 2.52 -17.37 0.69
C THR A 32 3.39 -16.47 -0.17
N VAL A 33 3.84 -17.01 -1.31
CA VAL A 33 4.66 -16.30 -2.28
C VAL A 33 3.91 -16.20 -3.60
N SER A 34 3.72 -14.99 -4.09
CA SER A 34 3.13 -14.71 -5.41
C SER A 34 4.22 -14.60 -6.45
N PHE A 35 4.09 -15.39 -7.50
CA PHE A 35 4.83 -15.26 -8.77
C PHE A 35 3.87 -14.75 -9.85
N GLU A 36 4.40 -14.35 -11.00
CA GLU A 36 3.60 -13.83 -12.12
C GLU A 36 2.40 -14.70 -12.52
N ARG A 37 2.55 -16.03 -12.51
CA ARG A 37 1.53 -16.99 -12.97
C ARG A 37 1.19 -18.10 -11.97
N SER A 38 1.68 -17.99 -10.74
CA SER A 38 1.46 -19.02 -9.73
C SER A 38 1.56 -18.46 -8.34
N ILE A 39 0.80 -19.03 -7.42
CA ILE A 39 0.89 -18.77 -5.99
C ILE A 39 1.46 -20.01 -5.33
N LYS A 40 2.49 -19.85 -4.52
CA LYS A 40 3.08 -20.95 -3.75
C LYS A 40 2.82 -20.74 -2.27
N VAL A 41 2.25 -21.74 -1.63
CA VAL A 41 2.00 -21.76 -0.19
C VAL A 41 2.98 -22.74 0.43
N ILE A 42 3.82 -22.22 1.33
CA ILE A 42 4.84 -22.95 2.07
C ILE A 42 4.28 -23.21 3.45
N SER A 43 4.06 -24.48 3.76
CA SER A 43 3.57 -24.96 5.05
C SER A 43 4.60 -25.86 5.72
N SER A 44 4.31 -26.31 6.94
CA SER A 44 5.10 -27.35 7.62
C SER A 44 5.07 -28.69 6.87
N THR A 45 4.08 -28.90 6.00
CA THR A 45 3.88 -30.15 5.24
C THR A 45 4.58 -30.14 3.88
N GLY A 46 5.04 -28.97 3.40
CA GLY A 46 5.74 -28.83 2.13
C GLY A 46 5.35 -27.57 1.37
N ILE A 47 5.65 -27.53 0.07
CA ILE A 47 5.27 -26.44 -0.83
C ILE A 47 4.11 -26.91 -1.72
N ASN A 48 3.01 -26.18 -1.67
CA ASN A 48 1.89 -26.35 -2.61
C ASN A 48 1.94 -25.23 -3.65
N THR A 49 1.87 -25.59 -4.93
CA THR A 49 1.85 -24.63 -6.03
C THR A 49 0.47 -24.60 -6.67
N TYR A 50 -0.13 -23.43 -6.74
CA TYR A 50 -1.43 -23.17 -7.34
C TYR A 50 -1.26 -22.27 -8.56
N HIS A 51 -1.91 -22.65 -9.66
CA HIS A 51 -1.89 -21.87 -10.90
C HIS A 51 -3.23 -21.19 -11.10
N ALA A 52 -3.22 -19.89 -11.42
CA ALA A 52 -4.42 -19.16 -11.76
C ALA A 52 -4.91 -19.65 -13.13
N GLN A 53 -5.91 -20.52 -13.13
CA GLN A 53 -6.53 -21.03 -14.35
C GLN A 53 -7.61 -20.03 -14.79
N GLY A 54 -7.39 -19.33 -15.92
CA GLY A 54 -8.38 -18.45 -16.53
C GLY A 54 -7.98 -16.98 -16.66
N THR A 55 -6.98 -16.51 -15.92
CA THR A 55 -6.47 -15.14 -16.04
C THR A 55 -5.21 -15.13 -16.91
N GLN A 56 -5.26 -14.49 -18.08
CA GLN A 56 -4.03 -14.18 -18.85
C GLN A 56 -3.19 -13.07 -18.19
N GLN A 57 -3.73 -12.45 -17.15
CA GLN A 57 -3.11 -11.35 -16.43
C GLN A 57 -2.11 -11.86 -15.38
N GLU A 58 -1.06 -11.07 -15.16
CA GLU A 58 -0.03 -11.36 -14.16
C GLU A 58 -0.56 -11.07 -12.76
N ILE A 59 -0.30 -12.00 -11.84
CA ILE A 59 -0.59 -11.81 -10.42
C ILE A 59 0.46 -10.86 -9.84
N HIS A 60 0.02 -9.76 -9.24
CA HIS A 60 0.89 -8.78 -8.57
C HIS A 60 1.11 -9.10 -7.10
N SER A 61 0.03 -9.40 -6.37
CA SER A 61 0.11 -9.70 -4.95
C SER A 61 -1.00 -10.63 -4.50
N CYS A 62 -0.76 -11.33 -3.39
CA CYS A 62 -1.78 -12.14 -2.74
C CYS A 62 -1.66 -12.13 -1.22
N PHE A 63 -2.80 -12.18 -0.55
CA PHE A 63 -2.94 -12.14 0.90
C PHE A 63 -3.87 -13.26 1.34
N ALA A 64 -3.49 -14.01 2.38
CA ALA A 64 -4.38 -14.96 3.01
C ALA A 64 -5.44 -14.18 3.82
N ILE A 65 -6.72 -14.42 3.51
CA ILE A 65 -7.83 -13.83 4.28
C ILE A 65 -8.29 -14.82 5.34
N SER A 66 -8.59 -16.04 4.91
CA SER A 66 -8.93 -17.15 5.78
C SER A 66 -8.64 -18.42 5.00
N PRO A 67 -7.44 -19.01 5.13
CA PRO A 67 -7.04 -20.18 4.37
C PRO A 67 -8.15 -21.25 4.38
N PRO A 68 -8.52 -21.81 3.21
CA PRO A 68 -7.82 -21.74 1.92
C PRO A 68 -8.25 -20.58 1.00
N VAL A 69 -8.85 -19.50 1.53
CA VAL A 69 -9.30 -18.32 0.76
C VAL A 69 -8.27 -17.20 0.78
N TYR A 70 -7.91 -16.73 -0.41
CA TYR A 70 -6.87 -15.73 -0.63
C TYR A 70 -7.42 -14.57 -1.47
N LEU A 71 -7.05 -13.36 -1.07
CA LEU A 71 -7.24 -12.17 -1.88
C LEU A 71 -6.10 -12.08 -2.88
N VAL A 72 -6.42 -12.03 -4.17
CA VAL A 72 -5.45 -11.98 -5.26
C VAL A 72 -5.67 -10.70 -6.07
N ALA A 73 -4.59 -9.96 -6.28
CA ALA A 73 -4.55 -8.81 -7.17
C ALA A 73 -3.82 -9.18 -8.46
N SER A 74 -4.51 -8.97 -9.58
CA SER A 74 -3.96 -8.98 -10.93
C SER A 74 -3.84 -7.55 -11.46
N SER A 75 -3.37 -7.38 -12.70
CA SER A 75 -3.16 -6.05 -13.26
C SER A 75 -4.40 -5.17 -13.26
N ASN A 76 -5.59 -5.70 -13.61
CA ASN A 76 -6.82 -4.91 -13.66
C ASN A 76 -7.98 -5.55 -12.89
N GLU A 77 -7.71 -6.58 -12.10
CA GLU A 77 -8.74 -7.37 -11.44
C GLU A 77 -8.30 -7.72 -10.02
N ILE A 78 -9.22 -7.70 -9.08
CA ILE A 78 -9.02 -8.16 -7.71
C ILE A 78 -10.09 -9.18 -7.40
N PHE A 79 -9.73 -10.31 -6.81
CA PHE A 79 -10.70 -11.37 -6.52
C PHE A 79 -10.34 -12.20 -5.30
N LEU A 80 -11.37 -12.78 -4.69
CA LEU A 80 -11.25 -13.77 -3.62
C LEU A 80 -11.22 -15.17 -4.23
N TRP A 81 -10.10 -15.85 -4.08
CA TRP A 81 -9.84 -17.16 -4.65
C TRP A 81 -9.73 -18.24 -3.59
N HIS A 82 -10.48 -19.31 -3.74
CA HIS A 82 -10.34 -20.52 -2.95
C HIS A 82 -9.38 -21.50 -3.65
N LEU A 83 -8.18 -21.68 -3.07
CA LEU A 83 -7.08 -22.38 -3.75
C LEU A 83 -7.33 -23.86 -4.00
N LEU A 84 -8.07 -24.55 -3.13
CA LEU A 84 -8.21 -26.02 -3.20
C LEU A 84 -9.21 -26.50 -4.25
N ASN A 85 -10.26 -25.72 -4.50
CA ASN A 85 -11.34 -26.07 -5.43
C ASN A 85 -11.38 -25.14 -6.66
N HIS A 86 -10.43 -24.20 -6.74
CA HIS A 86 -10.30 -23.20 -7.79
C HIS A 86 -11.53 -22.29 -7.99
N GLN A 87 -12.38 -22.11 -6.96
CA GLN A 87 -13.55 -21.23 -7.04
C GLN A 87 -13.20 -19.78 -6.72
N ILE A 88 -13.80 -18.85 -7.47
CA ILE A 88 -13.75 -17.42 -7.21
C ILE A 88 -15.05 -17.02 -6.51
N TYR A 89 -14.97 -16.42 -5.32
CA TYR A 89 -16.16 -16.01 -4.55
C TYR A 89 -16.64 -14.62 -4.94
N GLU A 90 -15.70 -13.67 -4.98
CA GLU A 90 -15.97 -12.28 -5.30
C GLU A 90 -14.91 -11.78 -6.28
N LYS A 91 -15.30 -10.87 -7.16
CA LYS A 91 -14.42 -10.27 -8.17
C LYS A 91 -14.77 -8.80 -8.35
N LEU A 92 -13.75 -7.97 -8.38
CA LEU A 92 -13.80 -6.55 -8.71
C LEU A 92 -12.94 -6.29 -9.95
N ASP A 93 -13.57 -5.86 -11.03
CA ASP A 93 -12.90 -5.40 -12.24
C ASP A 93 -12.58 -3.89 -12.12
N LEU A 94 -11.34 -3.52 -12.42
CA LEU A 94 -10.86 -2.15 -12.38
C LEU A 94 -10.88 -1.55 -13.79
N ASN A 95 -11.32 -0.29 -13.89
CA ASN A 95 -11.33 0.45 -15.17
C ASN A 95 -9.92 0.78 -15.66
N THR A 96 -8.95 0.88 -14.75
CA THR A 96 -7.54 1.16 -15.05
C THR A 96 -6.63 0.21 -14.27
N GLU A 97 -5.35 0.18 -14.63
CA GLU A 97 -4.36 -0.72 -14.02
C GLU A 97 -4.18 -0.47 -12.52
N LEU A 98 -4.09 -1.54 -11.74
CA LEU A 98 -3.72 -1.56 -10.34
C LEU A 98 -2.24 -1.19 -10.18
N LYS A 99 -1.97 -0.11 -9.45
CA LYS A 99 -0.61 0.34 -9.12
C LYS A 99 -0.12 -0.20 -7.78
N ALA A 100 -1.02 -0.27 -6.80
CA ALA A 100 -0.71 -0.81 -5.48
C ALA A 100 -1.97 -1.33 -4.79
N MET A 101 -1.80 -2.34 -3.94
CA MET A 101 -2.86 -2.84 -3.06
C MET A 101 -2.27 -3.19 -1.70
N ARG A 102 -3.01 -2.87 -0.63
CA ARG A 102 -2.71 -3.28 0.74
C ARG A 102 -3.98 -3.62 1.48
N ILE A 103 -3.88 -4.55 2.42
CA ILE A 103 -4.97 -4.95 3.31
C ILE A 103 -4.72 -4.43 4.72
N SER A 104 -5.77 -4.10 5.44
CA SER A 104 -5.70 -3.74 6.85
C SER A 104 -5.24 -4.94 7.69
N PRO A 105 -4.56 -4.72 8.82
CA PRO A 105 -4.07 -5.82 9.67
C PRO A 105 -5.19 -6.73 10.22
N ASP A 106 -6.38 -6.18 10.40
CA ASP A 106 -7.58 -6.92 10.83
C ASP A 106 -8.32 -7.62 9.68
N LEU A 107 -7.76 -7.55 8.45
CA LEU A 107 -8.30 -8.13 7.22
C LEU A 107 -9.69 -7.58 6.81
N SER A 108 -10.17 -6.50 7.44
CA SER A 108 -11.52 -5.98 7.21
C SER A 108 -11.64 -5.03 6.02
N LYS A 109 -10.52 -4.42 5.59
CA LYS A 109 -10.48 -3.38 4.54
C LYS A 109 -9.30 -3.59 3.61
N THR A 110 -9.53 -3.34 2.33
CA THR A 110 -8.47 -3.34 1.33
C THR A 110 -8.38 -1.96 0.70
N VAL A 111 -7.18 -1.41 0.60
CA VAL A 111 -6.92 -0.14 -0.09
C VAL A 111 -6.21 -0.43 -1.40
N VAL A 112 -6.70 0.15 -2.49
CA VAL A 112 -6.15 -0.01 -3.84
C VAL A 112 -5.89 1.34 -4.47
N ILE A 113 -4.84 1.43 -5.27
CA ILE A 113 -4.50 2.61 -6.07
C ILE A 113 -4.55 2.22 -7.54
N THR A 114 -5.35 2.94 -8.31
CA THR A 114 -5.57 2.72 -9.75
C THR A 114 -4.75 3.67 -10.61
N GLY A 115 -4.58 3.35 -11.88
CA GLY A 115 -3.70 4.05 -12.82
C GLY A 115 -4.15 5.45 -13.21
N ASP A 116 -5.43 5.75 -13.04
CA ASP A 116 -6.01 7.10 -13.12
C ASP A 116 -5.74 7.97 -11.87
N GLY A 117 -5.07 7.41 -10.86
CA GLY A 117 -4.68 8.13 -9.65
C GLY A 117 -5.79 8.23 -8.62
N PHE A 118 -6.72 7.28 -8.56
CA PHE A 118 -7.68 7.18 -7.47
C PHE A 118 -7.22 6.16 -6.43
N ILE A 119 -7.50 6.48 -5.16
CA ILE A 119 -7.45 5.54 -4.04
C ILE A 119 -8.87 5.03 -3.83
N HIS A 120 -9.08 3.72 -3.81
CA HIS A 120 -10.35 3.12 -3.39
C HIS A 120 -10.15 2.33 -2.11
N ILE A 121 -11.08 2.51 -1.16
CA ILE A 121 -11.18 1.70 0.05
C ILE A 121 -12.30 0.70 -0.17
N LEU A 122 -11.97 -0.58 -0.06
CA LEU A 122 -12.85 -1.71 -0.27
C LEU A 122 -13.17 -2.40 1.06
N SER A 123 -14.35 -3.00 1.15
CA SER A 123 -14.71 -3.95 2.21
C SER A 123 -13.98 -5.28 2.05
N SER A 124 -14.19 -6.21 2.99
CA SER A 124 -13.72 -7.60 2.88
C SER A 124 -14.36 -8.36 1.72
N THR A 125 -15.49 -7.89 1.19
CA THR A 125 -16.20 -8.47 0.03
C THR A 125 -15.94 -7.71 -1.27
N LEU A 126 -14.91 -6.86 -1.30
CA LEU A 126 -14.49 -6.07 -2.47
C LEU A 126 -15.48 -4.99 -2.92
N GLU A 127 -16.45 -4.63 -2.08
CA GLU A 127 -17.35 -3.49 -2.34
C GLU A 127 -16.62 -2.18 -2.06
N ILE A 128 -16.75 -1.20 -2.96
CA ILE A 128 -16.14 0.12 -2.79
C ILE A 128 -16.89 0.89 -1.69
N ILE A 129 -16.24 1.13 -0.56
CA ILE A 129 -16.74 1.91 0.56
C ILE A 129 -16.57 3.42 0.27
N SER A 130 -15.40 3.80 -0.24
CA SER A 130 -15.08 5.21 -0.54
C SER A 130 -13.97 5.31 -1.58
N ASN A 131 -13.85 6.47 -2.22
CA ASN A 131 -12.79 6.77 -3.18
C ASN A 131 -12.29 8.21 -3.03
N PHE A 132 -11.01 8.42 -3.36
CA PHE A 132 -10.33 9.71 -3.26
C PHE A 132 -9.43 9.89 -4.48
N SER A 133 -9.40 11.09 -5.06
CA SER A 133 -8.40 11.42 -6.09
C SER A 133 -7.06 11.74 -5.42
N LEU A 134 -5.96 11.20 -5.95
CA LEU A 134 -4.59 11.62 -5.61
C LEU A 134 -4.27 13.00 -6.17
N TYR A 135 -5.00 13.43 -7.19
CA TYR A 135 -4.88 14.73 -7.82
C TYR A 135 -6.03 15.62 -7.35
N GLU A 136 -5.73 16.61 -6.52
CA GLU A 136 -6.71 17.60 -6.10
C GLU A 136 -6.92 18.61 -7.25
N GLU A 137 -8.15 18.73 -7.78
CA GLU A 137 -8.51 19.87 -8.62
C GLU A 137 -8.82 21.07 -7.72
N GLY A 138 -7.76 21.75 -7.25
CA GLY A 138 -7.88 23.00 -6.50
C GLY A 138 -6.83 23.14 -5.41
N PHE A 139 -6.57 24.39 -5.00
CA PHE A 139 -5.90 24.62 -3.73
C PHE A 139 -6.84 24.13 -2.62
N GLY A 140 -6.43 23.13 -1.84
CA GLY A 140 -7.06 22.83 -0.56
C GLY A 140 -7.24 24.11 0.29
N SER A 141 -8.06 24.06 1.32
CA SER A 141 -8.53 25.23 2.11
C SER A 141 -7.44 26.20 2.64
N ALA A 142 -6.16 25.87 2.50
CA ALA A 142 -5.03 26.79 2.51
C ALA A 142 -4.96 27.66 1.23
N LEU A 143 -6.05 28.37 0.89
CA LEU A 143 -5.93 29.52 0.01
C LEU A 143 -4.90 30.46 0.65
N PRO A 144 -3.88 30.95 -0.08
CA PRO A 144 -3.07 32.04 0.42
C PRO A 144 -4.02 33.21 0.66
N VAL A 145 -4.37 33.46 1.92
CA VAL A 145 -5.03 34.69 2.29
C VAL A 145 -4.04 35.76 1.90
N SER A 146 -4.40 36.55 0.88
CA SER A 146 -3.74 37.81 0.60
C SER A 146 -3.94 38.67 1.85
N LEU A 147 -3.06 38.50 2.83
CA LEU A 147 -2.84 39.47 3.88
C LEU A 147 -2.32 40.67 3.11
N GLY A 148 -3.20 41.64 2.82
CA GLY A 148 -2.90 42.78 1.97
C GLY A 148 -1.71 43.56 2.53
N TRP A 149 -0.51 43.18 2.11
CA TRP A 149 0.72 43.93 2.28
C TRP A 149 0.60 45.16 1.38
N GLY A 150 0.02 46.24 1.90
CA GLY A 150 -0.24 47.44 1.12
C GLY A 150 -1.37 48.37 1.58
N LYS A 151 -2.03 48.11 2.72
CA LYS A 151 -2.84 49.18 3.33
C LYS A 151 -1.91 50.28 3.82
N LYS A 152 -2.25 51.52 3.45
CA LYS A 152 -1.45 52.73 3.71
C LYS A 152 -1.19 52.97 5.21
N GLU A 153 -2.00 52.37 6.09
CA GLU A 153 -1.82 52.46 7.55
C GLU A 153 -0.72 51.53 8.12
N THR A 154 -0.33 50.45 7.44
CA THR A 154 0.65 49.45 7.96
C THR A 154 2.00 49.48 7.25
N GLN A 155 2.30 50.56 6.54
CA GLN A 155 3.56 50.72 5.80
C GLN A 155 4.71 51.19 6.72
N PHE A 156 5.51 50.25 7.22
CA PHE A 156 6.79 50.55 7.86
C PHE A 156 7.74 51.21 6.85
N HIS A 157 8.18 52.44 7.14
CA HIS A 157 9.24 53.12 6.39
C HIS A 157 10.62 52.68 6.91
N GLY A 158 10.96 51.41 6.70
CA GLY A 158 12.28 50.87 7.04
C GLY A 158 13.28 51.08 5.90
N SER A 159 14.19 52.04 6.03
CA SER A 159 15.30 52.25 5.08
C SER A 159 16.39 51.16 5.14
N GLU A 160 16.30 50.22 6.08
CA GLU A 160 17.29 49.14 6.29
C GLU A 160 16.99 47.84 5.50
N GLY A 161 15.80 47.69 4.92
CA GLY A 161 15.38 46.45 4.25
C GLY A 161 15.89 46.23 2.82
N LYS A 162 16.62 47.19 2.23
CA LYS A 162 17.02 47.16 0.82
C LYS A 162 18.15 46.18 0.50
N GLU A 163 18.94 45.74 1.48
CA GLU A 163 20.06 44.82 1.24
C GLU A 163 19.69 43.34 1.42
N ALA A 164 18.63 43.02 2.16
CA ALA A 164 18.19 41.62 2.37
C ALA A 164 17.50 41.00 1.13
N ALA A 165 17.05 41.83 0.18
CA ALA A 165 16.36 41.39 -1.04
C ALA A 165 17.29 40.81 -2.12
N LEU A 166 18.61 40.83 -1.91
CA LEU A 166 19.60 40.28 -2.85
C LEU A 166 19.96 38.81 -2.57
N ALA A 167 19.41 38.20 -1.52
CA ALA A 167 19.65 36.79 -1.23
C ALA A 167 18.91 35.89 -2.21
N LYS A 168 19.66 35.07 -2.96
CA LYS A 168 19.13 34.13 -3.96
C LYS A 168 18.17 33.11 -3.31
N PRO A 169 17.07 32.73 -3.98
CA PRO A 169 16.14 31.73 -3.46
C PRO A 169 16.87 30.39 -3.32
N VAL A 170 16.86 29.85 -2.10
CA VAL A 170 17.32 28.49 -1.82
C VAL A 170 16.17 27.55 -2.14
N TRP A 171 16.38 26.66 -3.10
CA TRP A 171 15.42 25.61 -3.44
C TRP A 171 15.40 24.57 -2.32
N ILE A 172 14.30 24.49 -1.59
CA ILE A 172 14.07 23.40 -0.63
C ILE A 172 13.54 22.22 -1.43
N ARG A 173 14.35 21.16 -1.51
CA ARG A 173 13.99 19.90 -2.14
C ARG A 173 13.09 19.14 -1.16
N VAL A 174 11.77 19.17 -1.39
CA VAL A 174 10.83 18.34 -0.62
C VAL A 174 10.99 16.89 -1.09
N HIS A 175 11.72 16.10 -0.32
CA HIS A 175 11.75 14.65 -0.53
C HIS A 175 10.46 14.08 0.04
N LEU A 176 9.46 13.88 -0.81
CA LEU A 176 8.27 13.11 -0.45
C LEU A 176 8.72 11.66 -0.22
N LEU A 177 8.87 11.33 1.06
CA LEU A 177 9.08 10.00 1.56
C LEU A 177 7.69 9.35 1.67
N ALA A 178 7.34 8.52 0.69
CA ALA A 178 6.06 7.81 0.58
C ALA A 178 5.77 6.83 1.74
N TYR A 179 6.56 6.86 2.81
CA TYR A 179 6.49 5.96 3.97
C TYR A 179 5.68 6.56 5.12
N GLU A 180 5.59 7.89 5.21
CA GLU A 180 4.94 8.56 6.34
C GLU A 180 3.40 8.56 6.24
N LEU A 181 2.83 8.43 5.03
CA LEU A 181 1.38 8.32 4.86
C LEU A 181 0.83 6.98 5.38
N PHE A 182 1.70 6.00 5.64
CA PHE A 182 1.29 4.67 6.09
C PHE A 182 1.08 4.60 7.62
N ILE A 183 1.76 5.45 8.39
CA ILE A 183 1.68 5.46 9.86
C ILE A 183 0.39 6.14 10.35
N VAL A 184 -0.11 7.13 9.61
CA VAL A 184 -1.28 7.91 10.05
C VAL A 184 -2.61 7.18 9.80
N LEU A 185 -2.69 6.29 8.81
CA LEU A 185 -3.95 5.58 8.50
C LEU A 185 -4.19 4.29 9.30
N PHE A 186 -3.13 3.67 9.85
CA PHE A 186 -3.24 2.44 10.64
C PHE A 186 -2.42 2.58 11.92
N GLY A 187 -3.04 3.18 12.95
CA GLY A 187 -2.40 3.54 14.20
C GLY A 187 -1.52 2.45 14.81
N PHE A 188 -0.28 2.82 15.10
CA PHE A 188 0.61 2.04 15.96
C PHE A 188 0.28 2.38 17.42
N VAL A 189 -0.32 1.44 18.14
CA VAL A 189 -0.35 1.48 19.60
C VAL A 189 1.01 1.01 20.11
N GLY A 190 1.76 1.96 20.69
CA GLY A 190 2.71 1.72 21.78
C GLY A 190 4.16 1.44 21.37
N PHE A 191 5.04 2.44 21.53
CA PHE A 191 6.17 2.37 22.47
C PHE A 191 6.92 3.71 22.57
N LEU A 192 6.54 4.54 23.55
CA LEU A 192 7.30 5.60 24.24
C LEU A 192 6.39 5.94 25.42
N GLU A 193 6.70 5.74 26.70
CA GLU A 193 7.84 6.18 27.50
C GLU A 193 8.06 5.16 28.65
N SER A 194 9.29 4.89 29.10
CA SER A 194 9.89 5.67 30.18
C SER A 194 11.40 5.43 30.25
N LEU A 195 12.11 6.52 30.55
CA LEU A 195 13.46 6.54 31.13
C LEU A 195 13.55 5.68 32.40
#